data_AF-A0A838IZ34-F1
#
_entry.id   AF-A0A838IZ34-F1
#
_cell.length_a   1.000
_cell.length_b   1.000
_cell.length_c   1.000
_cell.angle_alpha   90.00
_cell.angle_beta   90.00
_cell.angle_gamma   90.00
#
_symmetry.space_group_name_H-M   'P 1'
#
loop_
_entity.id
_entity.type
_entity.pdbx_description
1 polymer ?
#
loop_
_entity_poly.entity_id
_entity_poly.type
_entity_poly.pdbx_seq_one_letter_code
_entity_poly.pdbx_strand_id
1 'polypeptide(L)'
;AILASEVIAPSLLLAVRLDLERETSADVHLIDLRAASTVMRHEIVQQGEVLLNAGGVEVESFLDFTLRDYVRSNEERSAILHDIRLRGRVHGR
;
A
#
# COMPACT_ATOMS: atom_id res chain seq x y z
N ALA A 1 8.39 -0.77 0.67
CA ALA A 1 7.32 -1.53 -0.01
C ALA A 1 7.84 -2.07 -1.33
N ILE A 2 7.30 -3.17 -1.85
CA ILE A 2 7.75 -3.83 -3.09
C ILE A 2 6.56 -4.05 -4.01
N LEU A 3 6.75 -3.77 -5.31
CA LEU A 3 5.84 -4.18 -6.38
C LEU A 3 6.56 -5.24 -7.23
N ALA A 4 6.17 -6.50 -7.08
CA ALA A 4 6.64 -7.59 -7.95
C ALA A 4 5.66 -7.81 -9.12
N SER A 5 5.89 -8.80 -10.00
CA SER A 5 4.93 -9.21 -11.05
C SER A 5 3.73 -9.98 -10.48
N GLU A 6 3.92 -10.64 -9.33
CA GLU A 6 2.93 -11.46 -8.65
C GLU A 6 2.93 -11.19 -7.14
N VAL A 7 1.92 -11.68 -6.44
CA VAL A 7 1.88 -11.59 -4.98
C VAL A 7 3.01 -12.42 -4.39
N ILE A 8 3.79 -11.82 -3.50
CA ILE A 8 4.94 -12.46 -2.86
C ILE A 8 4.44 -13.35 -1.73
N ALA A 9 4.91 -14.60 -1.69
CA ALA A 9 4.60 -15.52 -0.60
C ALA A 9 5.01 -14.91 0.77
N PRO A 10 4.17 -15.00 1.82
CA PRO A 10 4.45 -14.37 3.12
C PRO A 10 5.79 -14.77 3.74
N SER A 11 6.20 -16.03 3.56
CA SER A 11 7.50 -16.54 4.05
C SER A 11 8.69 -15.88 3.36
N LEU A 12 8.59 -15.63 2.04
CA LEU A 12 9.63 -14.95 1.28
C LEU A 12 9.69 -13.46 1.65
N LEU A 13 8.54 -12.80 1.77
CA LEU A 13 8.48 -11.40 2.21
C LEU A 13 9.10 -11.23 3.61
N LEU A 14 8.84 -12.17 4.52
CA LEU A 14 9.44 -12.21 5.85
C LEU A 14 10.96 -12.38 5.79
N ALA A 15 11.46 -13.31 4.96
CA ALA A 15 12.90 -13.52 4.80
C ALA A 15 13.61 -12.23 4.32
N VAL A 16 13.08 -11.58 3.27
CA VAL A 16 13.63 -10.33 2.74
C VAL A 16 13.59 -9.22 3.79
N ARG A 17 12.51 -9.12 4.57
CA ARG A 17 12.41 -8.15 5.67
C ARG A 17 13.53 -8.35 6.69
N LEU A 18 13.71 -9.58 7.19
CA LEU A 18 14.72 -9.89 8.20
C LEU A 18 16.15 -9.63 7.69
N ASP A 19 16.41 -9.92 6.42
CA ASP A 19 17.69 -9.60 5.80
C ASP A 19 17.92 -8.08 5.77
N LEU A 20 16.92 -7.28 5.37
CA LEU A 20 17.02 -5.82 5.38
C LEU A 20 17.23 -5.25 6.79
N GLU A 21 16.55 -5.79 7.81
CA GLU A 21 16.73 -5.37 9.20
C GLU A 21 18.15 -5.62 9.70
N ARG A 22 18.72 -6.78 9.33
CA ARG A 22 20.10 -7.12 9.68
C ARG A 22 21.09 -6.17 9.01
N GLU A 23 20.95 -5.92 7.71
CA GLU A 23 21.89 -5.06 6.97
C GLU A 23 21.77 -3.59 7.36
N THR A 24 20.57 -3.12 7.70
CA THR A 24 20.34 -1.71 8.05
C THR A 24 20.48 -1.43 9.55
N SER A 25 20.51 -2.47 10.39
CA SER A 25 20.43 -2.35 11.86
C SER A 25 19.23 -1.51 12.33
N ALA A 26 18.12 -1.55 11.58
CA ALA A 26 16.89 -0.81 11.83
C ALA A 26 15.68 -1.72 11.66
N ASP A 27 14.56 -1.36 12.30
CA ASP A 27 13.28 -2.04 12.10
C ASP A 27 12.73 -1.70 10.70
N VAL A 28 12.35 -2.72 9.93
CA VAL A 28 11.92 -2.56 8.54
C VAL A 28 10.52 -3.11 8.38
N HIS A 29 9.57 -2.24 8.05
CA HIS A 29 8.25 -2.69 7.63
C HIS A 29 8.20 -2.89 6.11
N LEU A 30 8.10 -4.16 5.69
CA LEU A 30 8.05 -4.54 4.28
C LEU A 30 6.64 -4.96 3.87
N ILE A 31 6.11 -4.30 2.82
CA ILE A 31 4.75 -4.49 2.32
C ILE A 31 4.81 -4.87 0.85
N ASP A 32 4.09 -5.93 0.47
CA ASP A 32 3.78 -6.25 -0.93
C ASP A 32 2.62 -5.37 -1.43
N LEU A 33 2.92 -4.53 -2.42
CA LEU A 33 1.98 -3.60 -3.03
C LEU A 33 0.84 -4.27 -3.79
N ARG A 34 0.97 -5.54 -4.23
CA ARG A 34 -0.13 -6.27 -4.87
C ARG A 34 -1.16 -6.81 -3.89
N ALA A 35 -0.74 -7.11 -2.66
CA ALA A 35 -1.61 -7.57 -1.58
C ALA A 35 -2.11 -6.43 -0.69
N ALA A 36 -1.52 -5.24 -0.79
CA ALA A 36 -1.86 -4.09 0.03
C ALA A 36 -3.28 -3.53 -0.24
N SER A 37 -3.92 -3.01 0.80
CA SER A 37 -5.22 -2.35 0.66
C SER A 37 -5.12 -1.12 -0.25
N THR A 38 -6.23 -0.75 -0.89
CA THR A 38 -6.29 0.45 -1.75
C THR A 38 -5.88 1.73 -1.02
N VAL A 39 -6.21 1.86 0.27
CA VAL A 39 -5.78 3.01 1.08
C VAL A 39 -4.27 3.00 1.29
N MET A 40 -3.68 1.85 1.64
CA MET A 40 -2.23 1.75 1.83
C MET A 40 -1.46 2.01 0.52
N ARG A 41 -1.95 1.48 -0.60
CA ARG A 41 -1.40 1.76 -1.93
C ARG A 41 -1.45 3.25 -2.22
N HIS A 42 -2.58 3.91 -1.97
CA HIS A 42 -2.74 5.36 -2.17
C HIS A 42 -1.76 6.18 -1.31
N GLU A 43 -1.60 5.86 -0.02
CA GLU A 43 -0.62 6.55 0.85
C GLU A 43 0.82 6.43 0.30
N ILE A 44 1.21 5.24 -0.17
CA ILE A 44 2.53 5.03 -0.77
C ILE A 44 2.69 5.81 -2.07
N VAL A 45 1.65 5.89 -2.90
CA VAL A 45 1.67 6.71 -4.13
C VAL A 45 1.82 8.20 -3.82
N GLN A 46 1.18 8.70 -2.76
CA GLN A 46 1.19 10.12 -2.41
C GLN A 46 2.47 10.57 -1.69
N GLN A 47 3.03 9.73 -0.82
CA GLN A 47 4.10 10.12 0.11
C GLN A 47 5.39 9.32 -0.09
N GLY A 48 5.34 8.23 -0.84
CA GLY A 48 6.48 7.35 -1.04
C GLY A 48 7.48 7.90 -2.06
N GLU A 49 8.70 7.39 -1.96
CA GLU A 49 9.78 7.63 -2.92
C GLU A 49 10.14 6.31 -3.63
N VAL A 50 10.35 6.38 -4.95
CA VAL A 50 10.78 5.22 -5.73
C VAL A 50 12.28 5.02 -5.56
N LEU A 51 12.67 4.03 -4.76
CA LEU A 51 14.08 3.71 -4.51
C LEU A 51 14.72 2.88 -5.64
N LEU A 52 13.93 2.04 -6.31
CA LEU A 52 14.38 1.17 -7.39
C LEU A 52 13.25 0.94 -8.39
N ASN A 53 13.57 1.03 -9.68
CA ASN A 53 12.70 0.64 -10.77
C ASN A 53 13.53 -0.16 -11.78
N ALA A 54 13.14 -1.40 -12.06
CA ALA A 54 13.83 -2.27 -13.00
C ALA A 54 13.54 -1.92 -14.49
N GLY A 55 12.80 -0.85 -14.75
CA GLY A 55 12.30 -0.45 -16.06
C GLY A 55 10.94 -1.08 -16.35
N GLY A 56 10.25 -0.54 -17.37
CA GLY A 56 8.92 -1.00 -17.78
C GLY A 56 7.79 -0.03 -17.42
N VAL A 57 6.55 -0.49 -17.59
CA VAL A 57 5.31 0.28 -17.43
C VAL A 57 4.58 -0.05 -16.13
N GLU A 58 5.16 -0.89 -15.29
CA GLU A 58 4.57 -1.43 -14.07
C GLU A 58 4.32 -0.33 -13.03
N VAL A 59 5.24 0.63 -12.90
CA VAL A 59 5.08 1.78 -12.00
C VAL A 59 3.92 2.66 -12.47
N GLU A 60 3.88 3.02 -13.76
CA GLU A 60 2.80 3.83 -14.36
C GLU A 60 1.44 3.13 -14.22
N SER A 61 1.40 1.83 -14.56
CA SER A 61 0.19 1.01 -14.42
C SER A 61 -0.27 0.96 -12.97
N PHE A 62 0.64 0.74 -12.03
CA PHE A 62 0.32 0.71 -10.60
C PHE A 62 -0.24 2.06 -10.11
N LEU A 63 0.34 3.18 -10.56
CA LEU A 63 -0.17 4.52 -10.24
C LEU A 63 -1.59 4.70 -10.75
N ASP A 64 -1.82 4.43 -12.03
CA ASP A 64 -3.13 4.56 -12.68
C ASP A 64 -4.21 3.71 -12.00
N PHE A 65 -3.92 2.43 -11.75
CA PHE A 65 -4.87 1.53 -11.10
C PHE A 65 -5.13 1.94 -9.65
N THR A 66 -4.10 2.36 -8.90
CA THR A 66 -4.25 2.77 -7.50
C THR A 66 -5.13 4.00 -7.38
N LEU A 67 -4.93 5.02 -8.23
CA LEU A 67 -5.74 6.24 -8.21
C LEU A 67 -7.20 5.94 -8.57
N ARG A 68 -7.44 5.13 -9.62
CA ARG A 68 -8.79 4.70 -10.00
C ARG A 68 -9.49 3.92 -8.90
N ASP A 69 -8.80 2.93 -8.32
CA ASP A 69 -9.34 2.13 -7.22
C ASP A 69 -9.64 3.01 -6.01
N TYR A 70 -8.77 3.98 -5.69
CA TYR A 70 -8.95 4.86 -4.54
C TYR A 70 -10.17 5.77 -4.71
N VAL A 71 -10.37 6.37 -5.88
CA VAL A 71 -11.56 7.19 -6.18
C VAL A 71 -12.84 6.36 -5.99
N ARG A 72 -12.94 5.20 -6.63
CA ARG A 72 -14.11 4.30 -6.51
C ARG A 72 -14.38 3.91 -5.05
N SER A 73 -13.32 3.51 -4.36
CA SER A 73 -13.33 3.09 -2.95
C SER A 73 -13.80 4.25 -2.04
N ASN A 74 -13.41 5.49 -2.33
CA ASN A 74 -13.85 6.66 -1.58
C ASN A 74 -15.31 7.04 -1.87
N GLU A 75 -15.76 6.91 -3.12
CA GLU A 75 -17.17 7.11 -3.51
C GLU A 75 -18.09 6.13 -2.78
N GLU A 76 -17.76 4.84 -2.79
CA GLU A 76 -18.51 3.78 -2.09
C GLU A 76 -18.65 4.04 -0.59
N ARG A 77 -17.60 4.61 0.04
CA ARG A 77 -17.59 4.89 1.48
C ARG A 77 -18.03 6.31 1.85
N SER A 78 -18.35 7.17 0.87
CA SER A 78 -18.64 8.58 1.11
C SER A 78 -19.73 8.79 2.16
N ALA A 79 -20.83 8.03 2.07
CA ALA A 79 -21.93 8.09 3.05
C ALA A 79 -21.50 7.64 4.45
N ILE A 80 -20.71 6.57 4.56
CA ILE A 80 -20.19 6.05 5.84
C ILE A 80 -19.26 7.07 6.49
N LEU A 81 -18.34 7.64 5.71
CA LEU A 81 -17.38 8.64 6.19
C LEU A 81 -18.08 9.94 6.61
N HIS A 82 -19.12 10.36 5.87
CA HIS A 82 -19.93 11.52 6.21
C HIS A 82 -20.67 11.31 7.55
N ASP A 83 -21.30 10.15 7.72
CA ASP A 83 -22.01 9.81 8.95
C ASP A 83 -21.05 9.69 10.16
N ILE A 84 -19.88 9.06 9.99
CA ILE A 84 -18.81 9.04 11.01
C ILE A 84 -18.42 10.47 11.41
N ARG A 85 -18.27 11.38 10.43
CA ARG A 85 -17.89 12.77 10.67
C ARG A 85 -18.97 13.53 11.45
N LEU A 86 -20.25 13.31 11.14
CA LEU A 86 -21.37 13.91 11.87
C LEU A 86 -21.47 13.39 13.31
N ARG A 87 -21.26 12.09 13.51
CA ARG A 87 -21.33 11.45 14.84
C ARG A 87 -20.10 11.74 15.71
N GLY A 88 -18.97 12.12 15.10
CA GLY A 88 -17.70 12.40 15.77
C GLY A 88 -17.08 11.18 16.49
N ARG A 89 -17.61 9.97 16.27
CA ARG A 89 -17.17 8.74 16.95
C ARG A 89 -17.13 7.57 15.97
N VAL A 90 -15.96 6.95 15.85
CA VAL A 90 -15.76 5.69 15.13
C VAL A 90 -15.92 4.54 16.13
N HIS A 91 -16.76 3.57 15.81
CA HIS A 91 -16.86 2.34 16.59
C HIS A 91 -16.02 1.28 15.88
N GLY A 92 -14.77 1.12 16.30
CA GLY A 92 -13.93 -0.02 15.92
C GLY A 92 -13.90 -1.00 17.09
N ARG A 93 -14.09 -2.29 16.82
CA ARG A 93 -13.92 -3.36 17.81
C ARG A 93 -12.60 -4.07 17.55
#